data_AF-A0A9W6ZB27-F1
#
_entry.id   AF-A0A9W6ZB27-F1
#
_cell.length_a   1.000
_cell.length_b   1.000
_cell.length_c   1.000
_cell.angle_alpha   90.00
_cell.angle_beta   90.00
_cell.angle_gamma   90.00
#
_symmetry.space_group_name_H-M   'P 1'
#
loop_
_entity.id
_entity.type
_entity.pdbx_description
1 polymer ?
#
loop_
_entity_poly.entity_id
_entity_poly.type
_entity_poly.pdbx_seq_one_letter_code
_entity_poly.pdbx_strand_id
1 'polypeptide(L)'
;MSAFSSVLASPGCQLSEMVTHTTCLLHGTSLSLISIVSTFLSDYFSTIDPENDHEKWASRDNMEVYYFLLSDVISYPPTPMCAVRTIVDRNSSFDYSPSNQPLRVVIDYTYTANEYRGRGLATIACNYVLNAAKIANASSYVLALEESCPWWMEKYGFTLEESKLLNSRFNVFPDTHLLRVQQSDDFSDCGHAQDILLKVEFEDSDGDDDNPSRGNNVPPEFTTALSLLTSLPTPEQRKAISRLRTILNNILAPTINPKHRKISSSNAVIQEVLAVHGCFDLLTASGWVITDNEEGRGEGLTLLFSGEPENWLREAVAAMMN
;
A
#
# COMPACT_ATOMS: atom_id res chain seq x y z
N MET A 1 -25.49 9.86 4.46
CA MET A 1 -25.02 9.10 3.28
C MET A 1 -24.16 10.05 2.47
N SER A 2 -22.88 9.70 2.23
CA SER A 2 -21.92 10.56 1.52
C SER A 2 -22.34 10.72 0.06
N ALA A 3 -22.32 11.97 -0.45
CA ALA A 3 -22.63 12.30 -1.85
C ALA A 3 -21.74 11.54 -2.86
N PHE A 4 -20.62 10.98 -2.42
CA PHE A 4 -19.76 10.15 -3.28
C PHE A 4 -20.28 8.73 -3.47
N SER A 5 -21.11 8.18 -2.58
CA SER A 5 -21.70 6.84 -2.81
C SER A 5 -22.68 6.81 -3.99
N SER A 6 -23.16 7.98 -4.43
CA SER A 6 -23.92 8.13 -5.68
C SER A 6 -23.04 8.41 -6.91
N VAL A 7 -21.78 8.85 -6.72
CA VAL A 7 -20.85 9.19 -7.81
C VAL A 7 -19.90 8.03 -8.11
N LEU A 8 -19.38 7.36 -7.08
CA LEU A 8 -18.74 6.06 -7.18
C LEU A 8 -19.71 4.97 -6.77
N ALA A 9 -19.62 3.83 -7.46
CA ALA A 9 -20.23 2.59 -7.03
C ALA A 9 -19.89 2.27 -5.56
N SER A 10 -20.88 1.76 -4.83
CA SER A 10 -20.68 1.14 -3.52
C SER A 10 -19.68 -0.02 -3.61
N PRO A 11 -18.99 -0.37 -2.51
CA PRO A 11 -18.09 -1.52 -2.50
C PRO A 11 -18.77 -2.80 -3.00
N GLY A 12 -18.11 -3.53 -3.90
CA GLY A 12 -18.61 -4.74 -4.54
C GLY A 12 -19.58 -4.50 -5.70
N CYS A 13 -19.91 -3.24 -6.03
CA CYS A 13 -20.77 -2.87 -7.14
C CYS A 13 -19.98 -2.24 -8.29
N GLN A 14 -20.64 -2.10 -9.44
CA GLN A 14 -20.16 -1.29 -10.56
C GLN A 14 -21.30 -0.42 -11.11
N LEU A 15 -20.94 0.72 -11.67
CA LEU A 15 -21.81 1.60 -12.43
C LEU A 15 -21.35 1.63 -13.89
N SER A 16 -22.25 2.06 -14.77
CA SER A 16 -21.99 2.17 -16.21
C SER A 16 -22.53 3.47 -16.76
N GLU A 17 -21.74 4.17 -17.58
CA GLU A 17 -22.13 5.40 -18.25
C GLU A 17 -21.69 5.39 -19.72
N MET A 18 -22.58 5.78 -20.63
CA MET A 18 -22.20 5.98 -22.03
C MET A 18 -21.48 7.31 -22.19
N VAL A 19 -20.19 7.26 -22.53
CA VAL A 19 -19.36 8.46 -22.74
C VAL A 19 -19.51 8.99 -24.16
N THR A 20 -19.70 8.09 -25.12
CA THR A 20 -20.03 8.41 -26.51
C THR A 20 -21.10 7.44 -27.01
N HIS A 21 -21.50 7.53 -28.28
CA HIS A 21 -22.42 6.54 -28.87
C HIS A 21 -21.85 5.12 -28.93
N THR A 22 -20.52 4.96 -28.81
CA THR A 22 -19.81 3.71 -29.06
C THR A 22 -18.92 3.30 -27.89
N THR A 23 -18.81 4.14 -26.86
CA THR A 23 -17.92 3.94 -25.72
C THR A 23 -18.70 4.00 -24.42
N CYS A 24 -18.58 2.94 -23.63
CA CYS A 24 -19.14 2.85 -22.28
C CYS A 24 -17.99 2.88 -21.26
N LEU A 25 -18.17 3.66 -20.20
CA LEU A 25 -17.36 3.64 -19.00
C LEU A 25 -18.03 2.72 -17.98
N LEU A 26 -17.32 1.70 -17.54
CA LEU A 26 -17.65 0.91 -16.36
C LEU A 26 -16.71 1.31 -15.23
N HIS A 27 -17.23 1.49 -14.02
CA HIS A 27 -16.37 1.76 -12.87
C HIS A 27 -16.91 1.19 -11.57
N GLY A 28 -16.03 0.74 -10.67
CA GLY A 28 -16.44 0.05 -9.45
C GLY A 28 -15.41 -0.89 -8.87
N THR A 29 -15.89 -1.73 -7.94
CA THR A 29 -15.14 -2.79 -7.26
C THR A 29 -15.86 -4.14 -7.31
N SER A 30 -16.72 -4.34 -8.31
CA SER A 30 -17.32 -5.64 -8.58
C SER A 30 -16.28 -6.65 -9.07
N LEU A 31 -16.42 -7.91 -8.66
CA LEU A 31 -15.52 -8.99 -9.09
C LEU A 31 -15.49 -9.17 -10.62
N SER A 32 -16.63 -8.94 -11.29
CA SER A 32 -16.71 -8.99 -12.76
C SER A 32 -15.83 -7.92 -13.42
N LEU A 33 -15.88 -6.68 -12.92
CA LEU A 33 -15.05 -5.61 -13.46
C LEU A 33 -13.57 -5.87 -13.17
N ILE A 34 -13.25 -6.27 -11.94
CA ILE A 34 -11.88 -6.62 -11.53
C ILE A 34 -11.31 -7.71 -12.46
N SER A 35 -12.08 -8.77 -12.73
CA SER A 35 -11.66 -9.85 -13.62
C SER A 35 -11.40 -9.36 -15.06
N ILE A 36 -12.29 -8.52 -15.61
CA ILE A 36 -12.12 -7.96 -16.96
C ILE A 36 -10.87 -7.09 -17.03
N VAL A 37 -10.71 -6.17 -16.06
CA VAL A 37 -9.59 -5.24 -16.04
C VAL A 37 -8.28 -5.99 -15.83
N SER A 38 -8.22 -6.95 -14.90
CA SER A 38 -7.02 -7.76 -14.66
C SER A 38 -6.61 -8.52 -15.91
N THR A 39 -7.55 -9.18 -16.59
CA THR A 39 -7.27 -9.86 -17.87
C THR A 39 -6.74 -8.88 -18.91
N PHE A 40 -7.43 -7.74 -19.08
CA PHE A 40 -7.02 -6.70 -20.02
C PHE A 40 -5.63 -6.15 -19.75
N LEU A 41 -5.15 -6.16 -18.51
CA LEU A 41 -3.84 -5.64 -18.14
C LEU A 41 -2.76 -6.73 -18.23
N SER A 42 -3.06 -7.95 -17.77
CA SER A 42 -2.13 -9.08 -17.84
C SER A 42 -1.66 -9.39 -19.26
N ASP A 43 -2.52 -9.18 -20.25
CA ASP A 43 -2.17 -9.35 -21.67
C ASP A 43 -1.03 -8.42 -22.14
N TYR A 44 -0.79 -7.31 -21.42
CA TYR A 44 0.16 -6.26 -21.83
C TYR A 44 1.25 -5.97 -20.81
N PHE A 45 1.04 -6.33 -19.55
CA PHE A 45 2.03 -6.22 -18.50
C PHE A 45 2.55 -7.61 -18.15
N SER A 46 3.50 -8.12 -18.93
CA SER A 46 4.18 -9.38 -18.60
C SER A 46 5.10 -9.26 -17.37
N THR A 47 5.36 -8.04 -16.90
CA THR A 47 6.27 -7.72 -15.78
C THR A 47 5.56 -7.17 -14.55
N ILE A 48 4.28 -6.78 -14.64
CA ILE A 48 3.52 -6.31 -13.47
C ILE A 48 2.71 -7.49 -12.96
N ASP A 49 2.88 -7.81 -11.69
CA ASP A 49 2.05 -8.77 -10.95
C ASP A 49 0.86 -8.03 -10.30
N PRO A 50 -0.35 -8.11 -10.89
CA PRO A 50 -1.51 -7.40 -10.37
C PRO A 50 -1.93 -7.88 -8.98
N GLU A 51 -1.61 -9.13 -8.61
CA GLU A 51 -1.94 -9.70 -7.31
C GLU A 51 -1.03 -9.10 -6.23
N ASN A 52 0.28 -9.09 -6.45
CA ASN A 52 1.25 -8.45 -5.55
C ASN A 52 0.96 -6.94 -5.38
N ASP A 53 0.64 -6.24 -6.47
CA ASP A 53 0.24 -4.84 -6.39
C ASP A 53 -1.06 -4.64 -5.61
N HIS A 54 -2.04 -5.53 -5.78
CA HIS A 54 -3.25 -5.50 -4.98
C HIS A 54 -2.93 -5.74 -3.50
N GLU A 55 -2.02 -6.64 -3.15
CA GLU A 55 -1.58 -6.88 -1.77
C GLU A 55 -0.88 -5.66 -1.13
N LYS A 56 -0.06 -4.92 -1.90
CA LYS A 56 0.57 -3.67 -1.43
C LYS A 56 -0.46 -2.64 -0.98
N TRP A 57 -1.62 -2.58 -1.64
CA TRP A 57 -2.71 -1.70 -1.29
C TRP A 57 -3.65 -2.30 -0.24
N ALA A 58 -3.98 -3.58 -0.34
CA ALA A 58 -4.88 -4.28 0.58
C ALA A 58 -4.30 -4.42 2.00
N SER A 59 -2.97 -4.40 2.13
CA SER A 59 -2.29 -4.35 3.42
C SER A 59 -2.36 -2.99 4.12
N ARG A 60 -2.84 -1.94 3.42
CA ARG A 60 -3.02 -0.60 4.00
C ARG A 60 -4.44 -0.42 4.52
N ASP A 61 -4.53 0.03 5.77
CA ASP A 61 -5.82 0.27 6.42
C ASP A 61 -6.66 1.29 5.63
N ASN A 62 -7.90 0.90 5.32
CA ASN A 62 -8.97 1.71 4.70
C ASN A 62 -8.72 2.20 3.26
N MET A 63 -7.82 1.53 2.53
CA MET A 63 -7.63 1.78 1.09
C MET A 63 -8.38 0.75 0.26
N GLU A 64 -9.16 1.23 -0.71
CA GLU A 64 -9.91 0.39 -1.64
C GLU A 64 -9.36 0.57 -3.06
N VAL A 65 -8.98 -0.54 -3.71
CA VAL A 65 -8.63 -0.54 -5.13
C VAL A 65 -9.90 -0.41 -5.96
N TYR A 66 -9.97 0.60 -6.81
CA TYR A 66 -11.14 0.99 -7.57
C TYR A 66 -10.80 1.17 -9.04
N TYR A 67 -11.61 0.58 -9.93
CA TYR A 67 -11.31 0.52 -11.36
C TYR A 67 -12.25 1.37 -12.19
N PHE A 68 -11.71 1.93 -13.26
CA PHE A 68 -12.45 2.57 -14.36
C PHE A 68 -12.03 1.92 -15.67
N LEU A 69 -12.99 1.56 -16.52
CA LEU A 69 -12.77 0.85 -17.77
C LEU A 69 -13.61 1.46 -18.88
N LEU A 70 -12.95 1.98 -19.92
CA LEU A 70 -13.60 2.37 -21.17
C LEU A 70 -13.59 1.17 -22.13
N SER A 71 -14.76 0.79 -22.61
CA SER A 71 -14.94 -0.29 -23.58
C SER A 71 -15.68 0.18 -24.83
N ASP A 72 -15.29 -0.36 -25.98
CA ASP A 72 -16.06 -0.26 -27.21
C ASP A 72 -17.24 -1.22 -27.14
N VAL A 73 -18.45 -0.67 -27.25
CA VAL A 73 -19.70 -1.45 -27.17
C VAL A 73 -20.27 -1.83 -28.53
N ILE A 74 -19.63 -1.41 -29.64
CA ILE A 74 -20.01 -1.91 -30.97
C ILE A 74 -19.59 -3.38 -31.12
N SER A 75 -18.44 -3.72 -30.56
CA SER A 75 -17.88 -5.07 -30.57
C SER A 75 -18.64 -5.99 -29.59
N TYR A 76 -18.83 -7.27 -29.95
CA TYR A 76 -19.43 -8.27 -29.07
C TYR A 76 -18.50 -9.49 -28.91
N PRO A 77 -17.96 -9.77 -27.70
CA PRO A 77 -18.18 -9.00 -26.46
C PRO A 77 -17.57 -7.58 -26.50
N PRO A 78 -18.03 -6.65 -25.63
CA PRO A 78 -17.44 -5.31 -25.53
C PRO A 78 -15.94 -5.38 -25.36
N THR A 79 -15.21 -4.59 -26.13
CA THR A 79 -13.73 -4.65 -26.17
C THR A 79 -13.14 -3.60 -25.25
N PRO A 80 -12.39 -3.98 -24.20
CA PRO A 80 -11.65 -3.04 -23.36
C PRO A 80 -10.69 -2.18 -24.18
N MET A 81 -10.70 -0.87 -23.97
CA MET A 81 -9.81 0.06 -24.69
C MET A 81 -8.83 0.79 -23.76
N CYS A 82 -9.31 1.21 -22.58
CA CYS A 82 -8.52 1.98 -21.63
C CYS A 82 -8.98 1.69 -20.20
N ALA A 83 -8.03 1.49 -19.29
CA ALA A 83 -8.28 1.25 -17.88
C ALA A 83 -7.54 2.28 -17.02
N VAL A 84 -8.15 2.67 -15.90
CA VAL A 84 -7.51 3.45 -14.84
C VAL A 84 -7.72 2.68 -13.54
N ARG A 85 -6.62 2.38 -12.84
CA ARG A 85 -6.64 1.89 -11.47
C ARG A 85 -6.50 3.10 -10.55
N THR A 86 -7.36 3.15 -9.54
CA THR A 86 -7.35 4.20 -8.53
C THR A 86 -7.42 3.59 -7.14
N ILE A 87 -6.93 4.31 -6.15
CA ILE A 87 -7.04 3.96 -4.74
C ILE A 87 -7.94 4.99 -4.07
N VAL A 88 -8.97 4.52 -3.38
CA VAL A 88 -9.90 5.37 -2.64
C VAL A 88 -9.63 5.17 -1.14
N ASP A 89 -9.12 6.21 -0.49
CA ASP A 89 -8.93 6.27 0.96
C ASP A 89 -10.20 6.85 1.60
N ARG A 90 -11.04 5.97 2.13
CA ARG A 90 -12.38 6.35 2.66
C ARG A 90 -12.35 6.72 4.14
N ASN A 91 -11.26 6.46 4.86
CA ASN A 91 -11.23 6.53 6.31
C ASN A 91 -9.79 6.63 6.84
N SER A 92 -9.22 7.82 7.02
CA SER A 92 -8.09 7.95 7.96
C SER A 92 -8.63 8.02 9.39
N SER A 93 -9.16 6.90 9.85
CA SER A 93 -9.70 6.71 11.20
C SER A 93 -8.56 6.50 12.21
N PHE A 94 -7.87 7.58 12.56
CA PHE A 94 -7.16 7.68 13.83
C PHE A 94 -7.82 8.79 14.64
N ASP A 95 -8.83 8.41 15.46
CA ASP A 95 -9.40 9.09 16.63
C ASP A 95 -9.75 10.60 16.62
N TYR A 96 -9.63 11.30 15.50
CA TYR A 96 -10.17 12.66 15.35
C TYR A 96 -11.48 12.60 14.55
N SER A 97 -12.52 13.26 15.09
CA SER A 97 -13.92 13.24 14.64
C SER A 97 -14.14 12.79 13.18
N PRO A 98 -14.88 11.68 12.94
CA PRO A 98 -15.06 11.08 11.60
C PRO A 98 -15.85 11.95 10.60
N SER A 99 -16.18 13.19 10.95
CA SER A 99 -17.07 14.05 10.17
C SER A 99 -16.36 15.03 9.23
N ASN A 100 -15.04 15.21 9.29
CA ASN A 100 -14.39 16.36 8.63
C ASN A 100 -13.10 16.09 7.84
N GLN A 101 -12.67 14.84 7.65
CA GLN A 101 -11.52 14.58 6.77
C GLN A 101 -11.99 14.38 5.33
N PRO A 102 -11.40 15.11 4.36
CA PRO A 102 -11.73 14.94 2.96
C PRO A 102 -11.34 13.54 2.52
N LEU A 103 -12.18 12.94 1.66
CA LEU A 103 -11.85 11.71 0.97
C LEU A 103 -10.58 11.92 0.13
N ARG A 104 -9.83 10.86 -0.14
CA ARG A 104 -8.67 10.95 -1.03
C ARG A 104 -8.76 9.92 -2.14
N VAL A 105 -8.40 10.35 -3.34
CA VAL A 105 -8.34 9.50 -4.53
C VAL A 105 -6.93 9.57 -5.11
N VAL A 106 -6.29 8.42 -5.26
CA VAL A 106 -4.97 8.31 -5.90
C VAL A 106 -5.15 7.61 -7.23
N ILE A 107 -4.74 8.24 -8.34
CA ILE A 107 -4.58 7.54 -9.62
C ILE A 107 -3.27 6.76 -9.54
N ASP A 108 -3.37 5.44 -9.63
CA ASP A 108 -2.21 4.56 -9.50
C ASP A 108 -1.54 4.39 -10.87
N TYR A 109 -2.30 3.96 -11.88
CA TYR A 109 -1.86 4.01 -13.26
C TYR A 109 -3.03 4.14 -14.23
N THR A 110 -2.69 4.51 -15.46
CA THR A 110 -3.61 4.56 -16.59
C THR A 110 -2.99 3.81 -17.77
N TYR A 111 -3.76 2.93 -18.38
CA TYR A 111 -3.34 2.16 -19.55
C TYR A 111 -4.34 2.30 -20.69
N THR A 112 -3.83 2.48 -21.91
CA THR A 112 -4.62 2.45 -23.16
C THR A 112 -3.99 1.45 -24.11
N ALA A 113 -4.80 0.52 -24.62
CA ALA A 113 -4.36 -0.48 -25.59
C ALA A 113 -3.80 0.20 -26.86
N ASN A 114 -2.78 -0.42 -27.44
CA ASN A 114 -1.92 0.17 -28.48
C ASN A 114 -2.70 0.74 -29.66
N GLU A 115 -3.67 -0.02 -30.15
CA GLU A 115 -4.55 0.30 -31.28
C GLU A 115 -5.55 1.44 -31.00
N TYR A 116 -5.74 1.81 -29.73
CA TYR A 116 -6.61 2.89 -29.29
C TYR A 116 -5.84 4.13 -28.78
N ARG A 117 -4.49 4.09 -28.76
CA ARG A 117 -3.66 5.24 -28.37
C ARG A 117 -3.84 6.42 -29.35
N GLY A 118 -3.57 7.62 -28.87
CA GLY A 118 -3.74 8.87 -29.64
C GLY A 118 -5.19 9.36 -29.78
N ARG A 119 -6.19 8.60 -29.29
CA ARG A 119 -7.62 8.96 -29.38
C ARG A 119 -8.15 9.74 -28.17
N GLY A 120 -7.29 10.10 -27.21
CA GLY A 120 -7.67 10.84 -26.01
C GLY A 120 -8.40 10.02 -24.93
N LEU A 121 -8.48 8.69 -25.03
CA LEU A 121 -9.21 7.85 -24.07
C LEU A 121 -8.69 7.96 -22.63
N ALA A 122 -7.37 7.91 -22.43
CA ALA A 122 -6.76 8.15 -21.12
C ALA A 122 -7.17 9.51 -20.53
N THR A 123 -7.29 10.54 -21.39
CA THR A 123 -7.70 11.88 -20.96
C THR A 123 -9.14 11.90 -20.48
N ILE A 124 -10.03 11.24 -21.22
CA ILE A 124 -11.44 11.09 -20.88
C ILE A 124 -11.58 10.36 -19.55
N ALA A 125 -10.91 9.23 -19.38
CA ALA A 125 -10.98 8.44 -18.15
C ALA A 125 -10.44 9.22 -16.95
N CYS A 126 -9.25 9.83 -17.05
CA CYS A 126 -8.67 10.62 -15.96
C CYS A 126 -9.53 11.84 -15.62
N ASN A 127 -10.09 12.55 -16.62
CA ASN A 127 -11.04 13.65 -16.38
C ASN A 127 -12.26 13.18 -15.59
N TYR A 128 -12.78 11.99 -15.90
CA TYR A 128 -13.90 11.43 -15.16
C TYR A 128 -13.53 11.21 -13.68
N VAL A 129 -12.38 10.59 -13.41
CA VAL A 129 -11.88 10.37 -12.04
C VAL A 129 -11.74 11.69 -11.28
N LEU A 130 -11.07 12.68 -11.88
CA LEU A 130 -10.83 13.98 -11.24
C LEU A 130 -12.13 14.77 -11.02
N ASN A 131 -13.08 14.71 -11.96
CA ASN A 131 -14.39 15.33 -11.80
C ASN A 131 -15.20 14.64 -10.70
N ALA A 132 -15.18 13.30 -10.65
CA ALA A 132 -15.83 12.54 -9.59
C ALA A 132 -15.26 12.90 -8.21
N ALA A 133 -13.93 12.95 -8.09
CA ALA A 133 -13.25 13.36 -6.87
C ALA A 133 -13.61 14.80 -6.46
N LYS A 134 -13.64 15.75 -7.41
CA LYS A 134 -14.05 17.14 -7.17
C LYS A 134 -15.49 17.25 -6.67
N ILE A 135 -16.44 16.53 -7.29
CA ILE A 135 -17.86 16.51 -6.85
C ILE A 135 -17.99 15.99 -5.42
N ALA A 136 -17.10 15.08 -5.02
CA ALA A 136 -17.06 14.52 -3.68
C ALA A 136 -16.21 15.30 -2.67
N ASN A 137 -15.66 16.45 -3.08
CA ASN A 137 -14.75 17.23 -2.26
C ASN A 137 -13.56 16.37 -1.75
N ALA A 138 -13.00 15.55 -2.66
CA ALA A 138 -11.90 14.65 -2.38
C ALA A 138 -10.57 15.23 -2.91
N SER A 139 -9.53 15.15 -2.08
CA SER A 139 -8.17 15.48 -2.51
C SER A 139 -7.70 14.44 -3.52
N SER A 140 -7.09 14.90 -4.60
CA SER A 140 -6.72 14.06 -5.74
C SER A 140 -5.20 14.00 -5.91
N TYR A 141 -4.70 12.78 -6.02
CA TYR A 141 -3.29 12.44 -6.13
C TYR A 141 -3.06 11.56 -7.35
N VAL A 142 -1.81 11.49 -7.80
CA VAL A 142 -1.38 10.52 -8.81
C VAL A 142 0.01 10.00 -8.48
N LEU A 143 0.22 8.71 -8.67
CA LEU A 143 1.55 8.11 -8.75
C LEU A 143 2.00 8.17 -10.20
N ALA A 144 3.13 8.82 -10.42
CA ALA A 144 3.67 9.05 -11.74
C ALA A 144 5.12 8.59 -11.79
N LEU A 145 5.46 7.80 -12.81
CA LEU A 145 6.85 7.58 -13.19
C LEU A 145 7.49 8.93 -13.54
N GLU A 146 8.80 9.06 -13.34
CA GLU A 146 9.57 10.27 -13.65
C GLU A 146 9.29 10.79 -15.07
N GLU A 147 9.27 9.89 -16.06
CA GLU A 147 8.99 10.20 -17.46
C GLU A 147 7.55 10.68 -17.74
N SER A 148 6.61 10.31 -16.88
CA SER A 148 5.19 10.65 -17.02
C SER A 148 4.79 11.92 -16.24
N CYS A 149 5.63 12.37 -15.31
CA CYS A 149 5.37 13.57 -14.49
C CYS A 149 5.05 14.81 -15.33
N PRO A 150 5.81 15.16 -16.40
CA PRO A 150 5.50 16.35 -17.20
C PRO A 150 4.09 16.34 -17.76
N TRP A 151 3.58 15.18 -18.19
CA TRP A 151 2.22 15.07 -18.72
C TRP A 151 1.16 15.40 -17.66
N TRP A 152 1.30 14.89 -16.44
CA TRP A 152 0.37 15.17 -15.35
C TRP A 152 0.42 16.64 -14.93
N MET A 153 1.62 17.21 -14.85
CA MET A 153 1.83 18.60 -14.46
C MET A 153 1.26 19.57 -15.51
N GLU A 154 1.61 19.40 -16.78
CA GLU A 154 1.17 20.31 -17.86
C GLU A 154 -0.33 20.22 -18.13
N LYS A 155 -0.88 19.01 -18.11
CA LYS A 155 -2.25 18.76 -18.56
C LYS A 155 -3.30 19.02 -17.48
N TYR A 156 -2.98 18.68 -16.24
CA TYR A 156 -3.93 18.69 -15.13
C TYR A 156 -3.50 19.62 -14.00
N GLY A 157 -2.31 20.22 -14.06
CA GLY A 157 -1.82 21.13 -13.03
C GLY A 157 -1.42 20.43 -11.74
N PHE A 158 -1.03 19.14 -11.82
CA PHE A 158 -0.44 18.46 -10.67
C PHE A 158 0.90 19.09 -10.30
N THR A 159 1.23 19.06 -9.01
CA THR A 159 2.51 19.48 -8.45
C THR A 159 3.08 18.37 -7.58
N LEU A 160 4.40 18.33 -7.43
CA LEU A 160 5.07 17.35 -6.57
C LEU A 160 4.58 17.50 -5.11
N GLU A 161 4.21 16.38 -4.47
CA GLU A 161 3.82 16.36 -3.06
C GLU A 161 5.08 16.22 -2.18
N GLU A 162 5.35 17.24 -1.36
CA GLU A 162 6.54 17.29 -0.49
C GLU A 162 6.30 16.70 0.90
N SER A 163 5.05 16.46 1.30
CA SER A 163 4.73 15.89 2.60
C SER A 163 5.27 14.47 2.71
N LYS A 164 6.19 14.27 3.66
CA LYS A 164 6.71 12.94 4.01
C LYS A 164 5.61 12.00 4.50
N LEU A 165 4.57 12.54 5.13
CA LEU A 165 3.45 11.76 5.65
C LEU A 165 2.63 11.19 4.49
N LEU A 166 2.23 12.05 3.56
CA LEU A 166 1.46 11.64 2.38
C LEU A 166 2.26 10.72 1.46
N ASN A 167 3.56 11.00 1.27
CA ASN A 167 4.43 10.09 0.53
C ASN A 167 4.51 8.71 1.19
N SER A 168 4.67 8.63 2.51
CA SER A 168 4.69 7.33 3.20
C SER A 168 3.34 6.60 3.06
N ARG A 169 2.23 7.34 3.01
CA ARG A 169 0.87 6.80 2.84
C ARG A 169 0.55 6.34 1.43
N PHE A 170 1.00 7.05 0.39
CA PHE A 170 0.53 6.83 -0.98
C PHE A 170 1.62 6.45 -1.96
N ASN A 171 2.90 6.79 -1.71
CA ASN A 171 3.98 6.46 -2.63
C ASN A 171 4.52 5.05 -2.35
N VAL A 172 3.84 4.05 -2.91
CA VAL A 172 4.07 2.62 -2.63
C VAL A 172 4.96 1.94 -3.65
N PHE A 173 5.54 2.69 -4.59
CA PHE A 173 6.48 2.19 -5.59
C PHE A 173 7.73 3.08 -5.62
N PRO A 174 8.94 2.49 -5.67
CA PRO A 174 10.20 3.24 -5.54
C PRO A 174 10.46 4.17 -6.72
N ASP A 175 9.99 3.80 -7.90
CA ASP A 175 10.17 4.47 -9.19
C ASP A 175 9.08 5.51 -9.49
N THR A 176 8.18 5.77 -8.52
CA THR A 176 7.10 6.74 -8.68
C THR A 176 7.27 7.97 -7.82
N HIS A 177 6.74 9.08 -8.32
CA HIS A 177 6.55 10.32 -7.59
C HIS A 177 5.07 10.50 -7.28
N LEU A 178 4.78 10.90 -6.04
CA LEU A 178 3.44 11.34 -5.66
C LEU A 178 3.25 12.79 -6.09
N LEU A 179 2.28 13.03 -6.97
CA LEU A 179 1.84 14.37 -7.32
C LEU A 179 0.44 14.63 -6.75
N ARG A 180 0.14 15.89 -6.44
CA ARG A 180 -1.16 16.37 -5.96
C ARG A 180 -1.67 17.49 -6.86
N VAL A 181 -2.97 17.53 -7.11
CA VAL A 181 -3.61 18.71 -7.75
C VAL A 181 -4.26 19.57 -6.68
N GLN A 182 -3.89 20.86 -6.65
CA GLN A 182 -4.46 21.80 -5.70
C GLN A 182 -5.84 22.26 -6.21
N GLN A 183 -6.90 21.88 -5.51
CA GLN A 183 -8.25 22.37 -5.81
C GLN A 183 -8.49 23.73 -5.11
N SER A 184 -9.33 24.59 -5.69
CA SER A 184 -9.59 25.94 -5.15
C SER A 184 -10.16 25.95 -3.73
N ASP A 185 -10.83 24.86 -3.34
CA ASP A 185 -11.46 24.66 -2.03
C ASP A 185 -10.76 23.55 -1.23
N ASP A 186 -9.55 23.15 -1.64
CA ASP A 186 -8.86 21.99 -1.08
C ASP A 186 -8.52 22.26 0.39
N PHE A 187 -9.02 21.38 1.27
CA PHE A 187 -8.55 21.33 2.64
C PHE A 187 -7.05 21.01 2.61
N SER A 188 -6.28 21.62 3.50
CA SER A 188 -4.86 21.30 3.67
C SER A 188 -4.72 19.88 4.23
N ASP A 189 -4.83 18.89 3.36
CA ASP A 189 -4.45 17.53 3.66
C ASP A 189 -2.94 17.49 3.90
N CYS A 190 -2.55 17.24 5.14
CA CYS A 190 -1.15 17.17 5.54
C CYS A 190 -0.68 15.72 5.77
N GLY A 191 -1.59 14.74 5.63
CA GLY A 191 -1.37 13.37 6.13
C GLY A 191 -1.36 13.30 7.67
N HIS A 192 -1.10 12.11 8.20
CA HIS A 192 -1.07 11.80 9.63
C HIS A 192 0.31 11.37 10.08
N ALA A 193 0.69 11.69 11.32
CA ALA A 193 1.99 11.29 11.87
C ALA A 193 2.22 9.76 11.80
N GLN A 194 1.14 8.98 11.92
CA GLN A 194 1.16 7.53 11.84
C GLN A 194 1.45 7.00 10.43
N ASP A 195 1.21 7.80 9.39
CA ASP A 195 1.46 7.39 8.00
C ASP A 195 2.94 7.12 7.75
N ILE A 196 3.85 7.69 8.54
CA ILE A 196 5.29 7.39 8.49
C ILE A 196 5.55 5.88 8.63
N LEU A 197 4.72 5.16 9.39
CA LEU A 197 4.89 3.72 9.59
C LEU A 197 4.47 2.89 8.37
N LEU A 198 3.78 3.49 7.40
CA LEU A 198 3.37 2.84 6.14
C LEU A 198 4.43 2.98 5.05
N LYS A 199 5.54 3.65 5.34
CA LYS A 199 6.65 3.79 4.41
C LYS A 199 7.19 2.39 4.09
N VAL A 200 7.10 2.01 2.82
CA VAL A 200 7.75 0.81 2.31
C VAL A 200 9.19 1.22 2.00
N GLU A 201 10.17 0.61 2.68
CA GLU A 201 11.56 0.73 2.31
C GLU A 201 11.81 -0.27 1.17
N PHE A 202 12.05 0.25 -0.03
CA PHE A 202 12.44 -0.57 -1.18
C PHE A 202 13.94 -0.80 -1.10
N GLU A 203 14.35 -2.06 -1.10
CA GLU A 203 15.74 -2.41 -1.34
C GLU A 203 15.99 -2.27 -2.84
N ASP A 204 16.96 -1.42 -3.23
CA ASP A 204 17.50 -1.40 -4.59
C ASP A 204 18.19 -2.75 -4.84
N SER A 205 17.44 -3.72 -5.34
CA SER A 205 17.97 -5.03 -5.74
C SER A 205 18.59 -4.94 -7.13
N ASP A 206 19.63 -4.12 -7.27
CA ASP A 206 20.61 -4.24 -8.35
C ASP A 206 21.82 -5.01 -7.79
N GLY A 207 21.85 -6.33 -7.98
CA GLY A 207 23.03 -7.13 -7.62
C GLY A 207 22.80 -8.64 -7.60
N ASP A 208 23.00 -9.25 -8.76
CA ASP A 208 23.50 -10.60 -9.03
C ASP A 208 23.10 -11.78 -8.12
N ASP A 209 22.43 -12.74 -8.76
CA ASP A 209 22.45 -14.17 -8.45
C ASP A 209 23.87 -14.64 -8.10
N ASP A 210 24.08 -14.96 -6.83
CA ASP A 210 24.93 -16.08 -6.44
C ASP A 210 24.47 -16.58 -5.06
N ASN A 211 23.60 -17.57 -5.09
CA ASN A 211 23.13 -18.32 -3.94
C ASN A 211 24.09 -19.50 -3.68
N PRO A 212 24.93 -19.50 -2.62
CA PRO A 212 25.42 -20.73 -2.06
C PRO A 212 24.45 -21.16 -0.96
N SER A 213 23.64 -22.17 -1.24
CA SER A 213 22.88 -22.91 -0.25
C SER A 213 23.78 -23.29 0.93
N ARG A 214 23.62 -22.62 2.08
CA ARG A 214 24.26 -22.96 3.34
C ARG A 214 23.20 -23.21 4.41
N GLY A 215 22.80 -24.48 4.49
CA GLY A 215 22.33 -25.18 5.69
C GLY A 215 21.47 -24.41 6.71
N ASN A 216 20.17 -24.68 6.64
CA ASN A 216 19.14 -24.37 7.64
C ASN A 216 19.53 -24.77 9.08
N ASN A 217 20.18 -23.89 9.81
CA ASN A 217 20.27 -23.96 11.28
C ASN A 217 19.43 -22.85 11.89
N VAL A 218 18.13 -22.80 11.56
CA VAL A 218 17.17 -21.96 12.28
C VAL A 218 17.09 -22.52 13.72
N PRO A 219 17.25 -21.68 14.76
CA PRO A 219 17.13 -22.13 16.14
C PRO A 219 15.81 -22.88 16.38
N PRO A 220 15.84 -24.02 17.08
CA PRO A 220 14.64 -24.78 17.42
C PRO A 220 13.60 -23.94 18.17
N GLU A 221 14.05 -23.00 19.00
CA GLU A 221 13.23 -22.07 19.75
C GLU A 221 12.45 -21.14 18.81
N PHE A 222 13.10 -20.62 17.78
CA PHE A 222 12.48 -19.75 16.78
C PHE A 222 11.44 -20.52 15.96
N THR A 223 11.79 -21.73 15.50
CA THR A 223 10.90 -22.59 14.71
C THR A 223 9.65 -22.97 15.51
N THR A 224 9.82 -23.28 16.80
CA THR A 224 8.71 -23.62 17.70
C THR A 224 7.79 -22.42 17.91
N ALA A 225 8.34 -21.25 18.23
CA ALA A 225 7.56 -20.02 18.41
C ALA A 225 6.79 -19.62 17.13
N LEU A 226 7.43 -19.76 15.97
CA LEU A 226 6.80 -19.48 14.68
C LEU A 226 5.65 -20.46 14.40
N SER A 227 5.83 -21.76 14.65
CA SER A 227 4.79 -22.77 14.43
C SER A 227 3.52 -22.53 15.28
N LEU A 228 3.70 -22.03 16.51
CA LEU A 228 2.60 -21.68 17.42
C LEU A 228 1.81 -20.45 16.93
N LEU A 229 2.48 -19.52 16.23
CA LEU A 229 1.86 -18.33 15.67
C LEU A 229 1.14 -18.61 14.35
N THR A 230 1.60 -19.59 13.56
CA THR A 230 1.09 -19.86 12.22
C THR A 230 0.07 -20.99 12.14
N SER A 231 -0.10 -21.80 13.20
CA SER A 231 -0.94 -23.00 13.13
C SER A 231 -2.46 -22.78 13.11
N LEU A 232 -2.95 -21.53 13.04
CA LEU A 232 -4.32 -21.05 12.71
C LEU A 232 -4.49 -19.61 13.26
N PRO A 233 -3.94 -18.57 12.61
CA PRO A 233 -3.85 -17.25 13.22
C PRO A 233 -5.21 -16.54 13.27
N THR A 234 -5.58 -16.03 14.45
CA THR A 234 -6.66 -15.06 14.62
C THR A 234 -6.33 -13.73 13.90
N PRO A 235 -7.32 -12.85 13.65
CA PRO A 235 -7.04 -11.52 13.07
C PRO A 235 -6.01 -10.72 13.88
N GLU A 236 -6.06 -10.82 15.22
CA GLU A 236 -5.10 -10.19 16.13
C GLU A 236 -3.70 -10.79 15.98
N GLN A 237 -3.60 -12.12 15.84
CA GLN A 237 -2.33 -12.81 15.57
C GLN A 237 -1.74 -12.40 14.22
N ARG A 238 -2.55 -12.30 13.15
CA ARG A 238 -2.07 -11.81 11.84
C ARG A 238 -1.52 -10.39 11.91
N LYS A 239 -2.21 -9.50 12.63
CA LYS A 239 -1.77 -8.12 12.84
C LYS A 239 -0.45 -8.08 13.64
N ALA A 240 -0.32 -8.89 14.68
CA ALA A 240 0.90 -8.98 15.48
C ALA A 240 2.07 -9.57 14.68
N ILE A 241 1.85 -10.62 13.89
CA ILE A 241 2.85 -11.24 12.99
C ILE A 241 3.36 -10.22 11.96
N SER A 242 2.47 -9.44 11.34
CA SER A 242 2.87 -8.39 10.38
C SER A 242 3.74 -7.31 11.03
N ARG A 243 3.39 -6.88 12.24
CA ARG A 243 4.19 -5.91 13.02
C ARG A 243 5.52 -6.49 13.47
N LEU A 244 5.52 -7.76 13.90
CA LEU A 244 6.72 -8.49 14.30
C LEU A 244 7.70 -8.63 13.12
N ARG A 245 7.19 -8.95 11.93
CA ARG A 245 7.96 -8.94 10.68
C ARG A 245 8.61 -7.58 10.42
N THR A 246 7.86 -6.50 10.61
CA THR A 246 8.40 -5.13 10.44
C THR A 246 9.54 -4.86 11.41
N ILE A 247 9.39 -5.27 12.68
CA ILE A 247 10.45 -5.13 13.70
C ILE A 247 11.71 -5.89 13.29
N LEU A 248 11.56 -7.13 12.80
CA LEU A 248 12.68 -7.96 12.38
C LEU A 248 13.33 -7.45 11.08
N ASN A 249 12.56 -6.98 10.10
CA ASN A 249 13.13 -6.39 8.88
C ASN A 249 13.95 -5.13 9.16
N ASN A 250 13.51 -4.29 10.11
CA ASN A 250 14.24 -3.07 10.47
C ASN A 250 15.64 -3.34 11.06
N ILE A 251 15.84 -4.49 11.72
CA ILE A 251 17.17 -4.90 12.22
C ILE A 251 18.00 -5.64 11.15
N LEU A 252 17.34 -6.22 10.14
CA LEU A 252 17.96 -6.90 9.00
C LEU A 252 18.34 -5.94 7.86
N ALA A 253 17.92 -4.67 7.92
CA ALA A 253 18.24 -3.68 6.88
C ALA A 253 19.78 -3.57 6.64
N PRO A 254 20.23 -3.43 5.38
CA PRO A 254 21.67 -3.31 5.04
C PRO A 254 22.36 -2.14 5.75
N THR A 255 21.63 -1.04 5.96
CA THR A 255 22.06 0.10 6.77
C THR A 255 21.45 0.03 8.16
N ILE A 256 22.22 -0.48 9.11
CA ILE A 256 21.78 -0.66 10.50
C ILE A 256 21.62 0.70 11.18
N ASN A 257 20.40 1.19 11.31
CA ASN A 257 20.10 2.36 12.12
C ASN A 257 20.06 1.95 13.61
N PRO A 258 20.91 2.54 14.48
CA PRO A 258 20.96 2.17 15.90
C PRO A 258 19.62 2.31 16.63
N LYS A 259 18.72 3.16 16.12
CA LYS A 259 17.37 3.35 16.67
C LYS A 259 16.48 2.12 16.50
N HIS A 260 16.71 1.28 15.48
CA HIS A 260 15.91 0.08 15.25
C HIS A 260 16.32 -1.09 16.14
N ARG A 261 17.48 -1.03 16.80
CA ARG A 261 17.92 -2.02 17.80
C ARG A 261 17.37 -1.74 19.21
N LYS A 262 16.60 -0.66 19.41
CA LYS A 262 16.04 -0.26 20.70
C LYS A 262 14.55 0.03 20.59
N ILE A 263 13.75 -0.74 21.33
CA ILE A 263 12.29 -0.60 21.36
C ILE A 263 11.82 -0.40 22.80
N SER A 264 11.04 0.66 23.03
CA SER A 264 10.41 0.86 24.34
C SER A 264 9.25 -0.11 24.50
N SER A 265 9.23 -0.89 25.57
CA SER A 265 8.07 -1.75 25.88
C SER A 265 6.83 -0.93 26.19
N SER A 266 6.95 0.34 26.60
CA SER A 266 5.81 1.23 26.85
C SER A 266 5.11 1.71 25.57
N ASN A 267 5.62 1.36 24.39
CA ASN A 267 4.97 1.66 23.12
C ASN A 267 3.69 0.80 22.98
N ALA A 268 2.53 1.45 22.78
CA ALA A 268 1.23 0.78 22.66
C ALA A 268 1.20 -0.29 21.54
N VAL A 269 1.88 -0.02 20.42
CA VAL A 269 1.99 -0.97 19.28
C VAL A 269 2.76 -2.22 19.71
N ILE A 270 3.79 -2.04 20.53
CA ILE A 270 4.64 -3.13 21.02
C ILE A 270 3.91 -3.91 22.10
N GLN A 271 3.18 -3.25 23.01
CA GLN A 271 2.31 -3.92 23.97
C GLN A 271 1.27 -4.79 23.28
N GLU A 272 0.65 -4.32 22.19
CA GLU A 272 -0.28 -5.12 21.38
C GLU A 272 0.40 -6.37 20.78
N VAL A 273 1.65 -6.25 20.30
CA VAL A 273 2.41 -7.40 19.77
C VAL A 273 2.80 -8.37 20.88
N LEU A 274 3.30 -7.86 22.00
CA LEU A 274 3.74 -8.66 23.14
C LEU A 274 2.57 -9.35 23.87
N ALA A 275 1.37 -8.80 23.80
CA ALA A 275 0.16 -9.42 24.33
C ALA A 275 -0.27 -10.67 23.54
N VAL A 276 0.22 -10.84 22.31
CA VAL A 276 -0.05 -12.04 21.51
C VAL A 276 0.92 -13.16 21.86
N HIS A 277 0.36 -14.28 22.32
CA HIS A 277 1.12 -15.47 22.71
C HIS A 277 2.05 -15.95 21.58
N GLY A 278 3.32 -16.19 21.89
CA GLY A 278 4.36 -16.59 20.94
C GLY A 278 5.17 -15.44 20.31
N CYS A 279 4.64 -14.20 20.27
CA CYS A 279 5.38 -13.07 19.66
C CYS A 279 6.60 -12.66 20.49
N PHE A 280 6.49 -12.70 21.82
CA PHE A 280 7.61 -12.42 22.71
C PHE A 280 8.70 -13.51 22.63
N ASP A 281 8.30 -14.78 22.55
CA ASP A 281 9.23 -15.91 22.41
C ASP A 281 10.00 -15.83 21.08
N LEU A 282 9.34 -15.37 20.01
CA LEU A 282 9.98 -15.18 18.72
C LEU A 282 10.98 -13.99 18.72
N LEU A 283 10.67 -12.91 19.43
CA LEU A 283 11.62 -11.79 19.63
C LEU A 283 12.85 -12.25 20.42
N THR A 284 12.65 -12.97 21.52
CA THR A 284 13.78 -13.45 22.31
C THR A 284 14.62 -14.48 21.55
N ALA A 285 13.99 -15.40 20.82
CA ALA A 285 14.69 -16.37 19.97
C ALA A 285 15.43 -15.74 18.80
N SER A 286 15.06 -14.54 18.36
CA SER A 286 15.79 -13.80 17.32
C SER A 286 16.95 -12.97 17.86
N GLY A 287 17.11 -12.83 19.18
CA GLY A 287 18.22 -12.11 19.81
C GLY A 287 17.83 -10.80 20.52
N TRP A 288 16.54 -10.56 20.75
CA TRP A 288 16.08 -9.45 21.58
C TRP A 288 16.16 -9.79 23.07
N VAL A 289 16.70 -8.87 23.86
CA VAL A 289 16.86 -8.99 25.30
C VAL A 289 16.10 -7.87 26.00
N ILE A 290 15.41 -8.20 27.09
CA ILE A 290 14.82 -7.19 27.96
C ILE A 290 15.93 -6.62 28.85
N THR A 291 16.05 -5.30 28.87
CA THR A 291 16.92 -4.58 29.79
C THR A 291 16.13 -3.54 30.59
N ASP A 292 16.48 -3.41 31.86
CA ASP A 292 16.02 -2.28 32.67
C ASP A 292 16.72 -1.00 32.19
N ASN A 293 15.97 0.10 32.10
CA ASN A 293 16.58 1.40 31.77
C ASN A 293 17.48 1.83 32.92
N GLU A 294 18.81 1.68 32.76
CA GLU A 294 19.80 2.15 33.73
C GLU A 294 19.88 3.69 33.82
N GLU A 295 19.24 4.42 32.90
CA GLU A 295 19.29 5.88 32.84
C GLU A 295 18.02 6.55 33.37
N GLY A 296 17.70 6.35 34.65
CA GLY A 296 17.11 7.32 35.60
C GLY A 296 15.91 8.22 35.20
N ARG A 297 15.25 8.04 34.06
CA ARG A 297 14.13 8.87 33.59
C ARG A 297 13.13 8.03 32.79
N GLY A 298 12.23 7.37 33.51
CA GLY A 298 10.99 6.81 32.94
C GLY A 298 10.84 5.32 33.17
N GLU A 299 9.77 4.96 33.88
CA GLU A 299 9.32 3.59 34.14
C GLU A 299 9.02 2.88 32.81
N GLY A 300 9.79 1.84 32.49
CA GLY A 300 9.51 1.00 31.32
C GLY A 300 10.68 0.09 30.97
N LEU A 301 10.38 -1.20 30.75
CA LEU A 301 11.32 -2.16 30.20
C LEU A 301 11.71 -1.74 28.77
N THR A 302 12.96 -1.98 28.36
CA THR A 302 13.39 -1.76 26.98
C THR A 302 13.78 -3.09 26.35
N LEU A 303 13.35 -3.33 25.13
CA LEU A 303 13.84 -4.42 24.30
C LEU A 303 15.05 -3.92 23.51
N LEU A 304 16.19 -4.58 23.69
CA LEU A 304 17.43 -4.30 22.98
C LEU A 304 17.81 -5.50 22.13
N PHE A 305 18.10 -5.26 20.86
CA PHE A 305 18.66 -6.29 19.99
C PHE A 305 20.18 -6.37 20.22
N SER A 306 20.64 -7.45 20.85
CA SER A 306 22.05 -7.66 21.17
C SER A 306 22.65 -8.70 20.22
N GLY A 307 23.09 -8.27 19.04
CA GLY A 307 23.74 -9.16 18.08
C GLY A 307 23.91 -8.55 16.70
N GLU A 308 24.65 -9.27 15.86
CA GLU A 308 24.55 -9.10 14.41
C GLU A 308 23.45 -10.03 13.90
N PRO A 309 22.58 -9.57 12.98
CA PRO A 309 21.50 -10.41 12.48
C PRO A 309 22.07 -11.60 11.72
N GLU A 310 21.73 -12.81 12.14
CA GLU A 310 22.21 -14.03 11.49
C GLU A 310 21.46 -14.29 10.17
N ASN A 311 22.13 -14.92 9.20
CA ASN A 311 21.55 -15.16 7.86
C ASN A 311 20.28 -16.02 7.91
N TRP A 312 20.17 -16.96 8.85
CA TRP A 312 18.96 -17.78 9.02
C TRP A 312 17.75 -16.92 9.41
N LEU A 313 17.95 -15.78 10.09
CA LEU A 313 16.86 -14.89 10.48
C LEU A 313 16.25 -14.20 9.25
N ARG A 314 17.07 -13.87 8.23
CA ARG A 314 16.56 -13.36 6.94
C ARG A 314 15.65 -14.37 6.25
N GLU A 315 16.13 -15.61 6.15
CA GLU A 315 15.37 -16.71 5.52
C GLU A 315 14.08 -17.01 6.29
N ALA A 316 14.15 -17.02 7.62
CA ALA A 316 13.01 -17.30 8.47
C ALA A 316 11.96 -16.18 8.43
N VAL A 317 12.38 -14.92 8.37
CA VAL A 317 11.47 -13.77 8.20
C VAL A 317 10.84 -13.76 6.81
N ALA A 318 11.58 -14.16 5.77
CA ALA A 318 11.02 -14.35 4.43
C ALA A 318 9.97 -15.48 4.40
N ALA A 319 10.20 -16.56 5.15
CA ALA A 319 9.23 -17.67 5.26
C ALA A 319 7.95 -17.30 6.03
N MET A 320 7.94 -16.20 6.80
CA MET A 320 6.72 -15.66 7.40
C MET A 320 5.76 -15.03 6.37
N MET A 321 6.14 -14.95 5.08
CA MET A 321 5.33 -14.36 4.00
C MET A 321 4.39 -15.35 3.29
N ASN A 322 4.59 -16.66 3.48
CA ASN A 322 3.80 -17.74 2.87
C ASN A 322 2.86 -18.41 3.89
#